data_AF-A0A6J4T2I3-F1
#
_entry.id   AF-A0A6J4T2I3-F1
#
_cell.length_a   1.000
_cell.length_b   1.000
_cell.length_c   1.000
_cell.angle_alpha   90.00
_cell.angle_beta   90.00
_cell.angle_gamma   90.00
#
_symmetry.space_group_name_H-M   'P 1'
#
loop_
_entity.id
_entity.type
_entity.pdbx_description
1 polymer ?
#
loop_
_entity_poly.entity_id
_entity_poly.type
_entity_poly.pdbx_seq_one_letter_code
_entity_poly.pdbx_strand_id
1 'polypeptide(L)'
;MADRTPAAATAAPLPDEKTISRAEELVRERFLMPEEDPAQALAPGTPRRNALDAAVTELEAGAKVPSTEWRRRYSMLLGLERVLSDDEPKLADGTSLNPHQVDALSGTLTALLADQQRNAPPSSNGTPVAAAAPEPVVAGPTNGAPAADPVLDDDADVDLDSDVDPDADSDDSDETAAEAEAILEEDVAEDEEPLDYDAAAELELGEEDVGEAPEDPNAHKRFWFEHATGAGKTVAAMGFVDASRTGGILILTHRRNLVDQFNEELRTRGYRDRVRGPMLGDQDAANGPVTVETYQWFVRNAGNISSAYTVVICDEAHTALGEKTAAAIRNWTGPIFIGMTATGALIARHVTDLFPTQTSRFDLAQAAR
;
A
#
# COMPACT_ATOMS: atom_id res chain seq x y z
N MET A 1 -5.65 -27.92 49.49
CA MET A 1 -5.33 -28.36 48.12
C MET A 1 -6.57 -28.14 47.28
N ALA A 2 -6.53 -27.15 46.38
CA ALA A 2 -7.49 -27.02 45.29
C ALA A 2 -6.64 -26.83 44.05
N ASP A 3 -6.25 -27.95 43.45
CA ASP A 3 -5.48 -27.99 42.22
C ASP A 3 -6.48 -27.70 41.08
N ARG A 4 -6.45 -26.48 40.54
CA ARG A 4 -7.19 -26.15 39.32
C ARG A 4 -6.29 -26.55 38.15
N THR A 5 -6.51 -27.73 37.62
CA THR A 5 -5.97 -28.13 36.32
C THR A 5 -6.43 -27.12 35.26
N PRO A 6 -5.54 -26.42 34.55
CA PRO A 6 -5.95 -25.62 33.40
C PRO A 6 -6.38 -26.57 32.29
N ALA A 7 -7.63 -26.45 31.85
CA ALA A 7 -8.09 -27.14 30.66
C ALA A 7 -7.28 -26.61 29.46
N ALA A 8 -6.39 -27.42 28.93
CA ALA A 8 -5.75 -27.15 27.65
C ALA A 8 -6.86 -27.11 26.60
N ALA A 9 -7.06 -25.95 25.95
CA ALA A 9 -7.91 -25.86 24.78
C ALA A 9 -7.30 -26.79 23.71
N THR A 10 -7.95 -27.92 23.45
CA THR A 10 -7.58 -28.78 22.32
C THR A 10 -7.76 -27.99 21.04
N ALA A 11 -6.65 -27.71 20.36
CA ALA A 11 -6.66 -27.06 19.07
C ALA A 11 -7.51 -27.87 18.08
N ALA A 12 -8.28 -27.16 17.25
CA ALA A 12 -9.08 -27.80 16.22
C ALA A 12 -8.17 -28.61 15.27
N PRO A 13 -8.60 -29.81 14.83
CA PRO A 13 -7.82 -30.58 13.88
C PRO A 13 -7.62 -29.80 12.57
N LEU A 14 -6.58 -30.15 11.81
CA LEU A 14 -6.37 -29.62 10.47
C LEU A 14 -7.57 -29.96 9.57
N PRO A 15 -8.13 -28.98 8.85
CA PRO A 15 -9.14 -29.25 7.83
C PRO A 15 -8.61 -30.22 6.77
N ASP A 16 -9.50 -30.96 6.13
CA ASP A 16 -9.11 -31.84 5.02
C ASP A 16 -8.69 -31.02 3.78
N GLU A 17 -7.95 -31.67 2.87
CA GLU A 17 -7.41 -31.04 1.65
C GLU A 17 -8.50 -30.41 0.78
N LYS A 18 -9.69 -31.03 0.72
CA LYS A 18 -10.84 -30.51 -0.03
C LYS A 18 -11.37 -29.21 0.56
N THR A 19 -11.40 -29.11 1.88
CA THR A 19 -11.83 -27.90 2.59
C THR A 19 -10.82 -26.78 2.41
N ILE A 20 -9.53 -27.09 2.50
CA ILE A 20 -8.44 -26.13 2.21
C ILE A 20 -8.58 -25.61 0.79
N SER A 21 -8.69 -26.49 -0.21
CA SER A 21 -8.82 -26.11 -1.62
C SER A 21 -10.04 -25.20 -1.88
N ARG A 22 -11.20 -25.51 -1.27
CA ARG A 22 -12.38 -24.64 -1.38
C ARG A 22 -12.18 -23.28 -0.71
N ALA A 23 -11.43 -23.23 0.39
CA ALA A 23 -11.10 -21.98 1.07
C ALA A 23 -10.17 -21.14 0.19
N GLU A 24 -9.15 -21.75 -0.42
CA GLU A 24 -8.25 -21.09 -1.38
C GLU A 24 -9.01 -20.55 -2.60
N GLU A 25 -10.00 -21.29 -3.12
CA GLU A 25 -10.88 -20.81 -4.20
C GLU A 25 -11.71 -19.59 -3.78
N LEU A 26 -12.25 -19.58 -2.56
CA LEU A 26 -12.98 -18.43 -2.02
C LEU A 26 -12.08 -17.21 -1.96
N VAL A 27 -10.91 -17.34 -1.31
CA VAL A 27 -10.05 -16.19 -0.97
C VAL A 27 -9.04 -15.81 -2.05
N ARG A 28 -8.88 -16.65 -3.08
CA ARG A 28 -7.95 -16.51 -4.22
C ARG A 28 -6.47 -16.48 -3.85
N GLU A 29 -6.13 -16.95 -2.66
CA GLU A 29 -4.78 -17.06 -2.13
C GLU A 29 -4.53 -18.46 -1.58
N ARG A 30 -3.26 -18.85 -1.48
CA ARG A 30 -2.85 -20.17 -0.98
C ARG A 30 -2.55 -20.11 0.51
N PHE A 31 -2.93 -21.15 1.23
CA PHE A 31 -2.53 -21.33 2.63
C PHE A 31 -1.29 -22.21 2.79
N LEU A 32 -0.96 -22.98 1.75
CA LEU A 32 0.20 -23.87 1.69
C LEU A 32 0.98 -23.63 0.39
N MET A 33 2.27 -23.32 0.53
CA MET A 33 3.19 -23.21 -0.60
C MET A 33 3.67 -24.60 -1.04
N PRO A 34 4.20 -24.74 -2.27
CA PRO A 34 4.83 -25.99 -2.70
C PRO A 34 5.90 -26.43 -1.69
N GLU A 35 5.96 -27.73 -1.42
CA GLU A 35 6.99 -28.37 -0.57
C GLU A 35 6.91 -28.07 0.93
N GLU A 36 5.94 -27.28 1.40
CA GLU A 36 5.73 -27.05 2.84
C GLU A 36 5.06 -28.25 3.53
N ASP A 37 5.44 -28.49 4.80
CA ASP A 37 4.77 -29.44 5.69
C ASP A 37 3.47 -28.81 6.26
N PRO A 38 2.28 -29.34 5.94
CA PRO A 38 1.02 -28.80 6.43
C PRO A 38 0.91 -28.75 7.94
N ALA A 39 1.54 -29.68 8.65
CA ALA A 39 1.51 -29.72 10.11
C ALA A 39 2.25 -28.53 10.75
N GLN A 40 3.24 -27.98 10.06
CA GLN A 40 4.04 -26.84 10.51
C GLN A 40 3.43 -25.52 10.01
N ALA A 41 3.17 -25.41 8.71
CA ALA A 41 2.66 -24.17 8.11
C ALA A 41 1.28 -23.78 8.64
N LEU A 42 0.41 -24.77 8.90
CA LEU A 42 -0.94 -24.58 9.44
C LEU A 42 -1.05 -25.01 10.90
N ALA A 43 0.06 -24.97 11.64
CA ALA A 43 0.04 -25.18 13.08
C ALA A 43 -0.91 -24.18 13.78
N PRO A 44 -1.58 -24.57 14.87
CA PRO A 44 -2.45 -23.68 15.62
C PRO A 44 -1.76 -22.37 16.02
N GLY A 45 -2.43 -21.24 15.76
CA GLY A 45 -1.93 -19.91 16.08
C GLY A 45 -1.03 -19.28 15.01
N THR A 46 -0.66 -19.99 13.93
CA THR A 46 0.03 -19.34 12.81
C THR A 46 -0.92 -18.39 12.06
N PRO A 47 -0.41 -17.31 11.45
CA PRO A 47 -1.22 -16.39 10.65
C PRO A 47 -2.01 -17.11 9.54
N ARG A 48 -1.38 -18.05 8.82
CA ARG A 48 -2.03 -18.86 7.78
C ARG A 48 -3.14 -19.74 8.34
N ARG A 49 -2.93 -20.34 9.52
CA ARG A 49 -3.97 -21.15 10.16
C ARG A 49 -5.18 -20.30 10.54
N ASN A 50 -4.95 -19.13 11.14
CA ASN A 50 -6.02 -18.21 11.51
C ASN A 50 -6.80 -17.73 10.27
N ALA A 51 -6.09 -17.44 9.17
CA ALA A 51 -6.71 -17.04 7.90
C ALA A 51 -7.57 -18.16 7.30
N LEU A 52 -7.08 -19.41 7.34
CA LEU A 52 -7.81 -20.59 6.88
C LEU A 52 -9.06 -20.83 7.73
N ASP A 53 -8.94 -20.82 9.05
CA ASP A 53 -10.08 -21.05 9.95
C ASP A 53 -11.17 -19.99 9.74
N ALA A 54 -10.78 -18.72 9.53
CA ALA A 54 -11.71 -17.64 9.18
C ALA A 54 -12.36 -17.85 7.80
N ALA A 55 -11.60 -18.25 6.79
CA ALA A 55 -12.12 -18.54 5.45
C ALA A 55 -13.10 -19.73 5.45
N VAL A 56 -12.80 -20.77 6.20
CA VAL A 56 -13.68 -21.94 6.38
C VAL A 56 -14.98 -21.52 7.08
N THR A 57 -14.89 -20.66 8.10
CA THR A 57 -16.09 -20.12 8.77
C THR A 57 -17.00 -19.37 7.78
N GLU A 58 -16.43 -18.55 6.89
CA GLU A 58 -17.20 -17.85 5.86
C GLU A 58 -17.78 -18.80 4.81
N LEU A 59 -17.05 -19.85 4.42
CA LEU A 59 -17.55 -20.89 3.52
C LEU A 59 -18.74 -21.64 4.11
N GLU A 60 -18.69 -21.99 5.40
CA GLU A 60 -19.78 -22.65 6.11
C GLU A 60 -21.00 -21.73 6.22
N ALA A 61 -20.79 -20.42 6.35
CA ALA A 61 -21.83 -19.40 6.27
C ALA A 61 -22.38 -19.18 4.84
N GLY A 62 -21.82 -19.85 3.83
CA GLY A 62 -22.28 -19.80 2.44
C GLY A 62 -21.74 -18.62 1.63
N ALA A 63 -20.68 -17.95 2.11
CA ALA A 63 -20.05 -16.85 1.40
C ALA A 63 -19.58 -17.27 -0.02
N LYS A 64 -19.70 -16.33 -0.97
CA LYS A 64 -19.25 -16.52 -2.37
C LYS A 64 -17.94 -15.81 -2.66
N VAL A 65 -17.61 -14.84 -1.83
CA VAL A 65 -16.41 -14.02 -1.86
C VAL A 65 -16.00 -13.75 -0.41
N PRO A 66 -14.72 -13.50 -0.13
CA PRO A 66 -14.28 -13.21 1.22
C PRO A 66 -14.87 -11.88 1.69
N SER A 67 -15.26 -11.83 2.97
CA SER A 67 -15.75 -10.60 3.57
C SER A 67 -14.68 -9.49 3.52
N THR A 68 -15.11 -8.24 3.67
CA THR A 68 -14.19 -7.11 3.81
C THR A 68 -13.30 -7.27 5.05
N GLU A 69 -13.80 -7.86 6.12
CA GLU A 69 -13.01 -8.13 7.33
C GLU A 69 -11.88 -9.11 7.05
N TRP A 70 -12.18 -10.24 6.39
CA TRP A 70 -11.17 -11.21 6.01
C TRP A 70 -10.14 -10.61 5.06
N ARG A 71 -10.59 -9.86 4.05
CA ARG A 71 -9.69 -9.22 3.07
C ARG A 71 -8.72 -8.25 3.73
N ARG A 72 -9.20 -7.40 4.65
CA ARG A 72 -8.36 -6.45 5.39
C ARG A 72 -7.31 -7.14 6.24
N ARG A 73 -7.67 -8.27 6.84
CA ARG A 73 -6.80 -8.96 7.80
C ARG A 73 -5.77 -9.86 7.13
N TYR A 74 -6.14 -10.52 6.03
CA TYR A 74 -5.36 -11.65 5.50
C TYR A 74 -4.96 -11.53 4.04
N SER A 75 -5.71 -10.80 3.19
CA SER A 75 -5.44 -10.78 1.74
C SER A 75 -4.02 -10.30 1.44
N MET A 76 -3.58 -9.23 2.10
CA MET A 76 -2.27 -8.65 1.85
C MET A 76 -1.14 -9.54 2.39
N LEU A 77 -1.33 -10.11 3.57
CA LEU A 77 -0.35 -10.97 4.22
C LEU A 77 -0.08 -12.22 3.38
N LEU A 78 -1.12 -12.96 3.01
CA LEU A 78 -0.99 -14.18 2.21
C LEU A 78 -0.48 -13.88 0.80
N GLY A 79 -0.93 -12.75 0.23
CA GLY A 79 -0.48 -12.25 -1.05
C GLY A 79 1.03 -11.98 -1.10
N LEU A 80 1.55 -11.30 -0.07
CA LEU A 80 2.98 -11.04 0.05
C LEU A 80 3.79 -12.32 0.26
N GLU A 81 3.30 -13.26 1.09
CA GLU A 81 3.94 -14.56 1.24
C GLU A 81 4.04 -15.31 -0.10
N ARG A 82 2.97 -15.26 -0.92
CA ARG A 82 2.98 -15.84 -2.27
C ARG A 82 4.01 -15.17 -3.17
N VAL A 83 3.96 -13.84 -3.27
CA VAL A 83 4.87 -13.08 -4.16
C VAL A 83 6.33 -13.31 -3.77
N LEU A 84 6.63 -13.33 -2.47
CA LEU A 84 7.98 -13.48 -1.93
C LEU A 84 8.45 -14.94 -1.81
N SER A 85 7.59 -15.91 -2.12
CA SER A 85 7.99 -17.33 -2.20
C SER A 85 8.72 -17.68 -3.49
N ASP A 86 8.63 -16.82 -4.51
CA ASP A 86 9.42 -16.93 -5.72
C ASP A 86 10.82 -16.31 -5.48
N ASP A 87 11.87 -17.00 -5.91
CA ASP A 87 13.25 -16.49 -5.83
C ASP A 87 13.44 -15.23 -6.70
N GLU A 88 12.68 -15.09 -7.78
CA GLU A 88 12.67 -13.92 -8.66
C GLU A 88 11.23 -13.42 -8.87
N PRO A 89 10.66 -12.69 -7.88
CA PRO A 89 9.28 -12.22 -7.94
C PRO A 89 9.04 -11.35 -9.18
N LYS A 90 7.91 -11.58 -9.86
CA LYS A 90 7.54 -10.91 -11.12
C LYS A 90 6.17 -10.28 -11.05
N LEU A 91 6.01 -9.17 -11.77
CA LEU A 91 4.71 -8.58 -12.07
C LEU A 91 3.94 -9.40 -13.11
N ALA A 92 2.66 -9.07 -13.32
CA ALA A 92 1.79 -9.75 -14.29
C ALA A 92 2.32 -9.72 -15.75
N ASP A 93 3.11 -8.72 -16.12
CA ASP A 93 3.76 -8.60 -17.44
C ASP A 93 5.10 -9.38 -17.54
N GLY A 94 5.53 -10.03 -16.46
CA GLY A 94 6.80 -10.75 -16.37
C GLY A 94 7.98 -9.88 -15.94
N THR A 95 7.79 -8.60 -15.63
CA THR A 95 8.85 -7.72 -15.10
C THR A 95 9.32 -8.22 -13.74
N SER A 96 10.59 -8.56 -13.60
CA SER A 96 11.20 -8.94 -12.31
C SER A 96 11.28 -7.74 -11.37
N LEU A 97 10.98 -7.97 -10.10
CA LEU A 97 11.17 -6.99 -9.03
C LEU A 97 12.65 -6.91 -8.66
N ASN A 98 13.16 -5.69 -8.53
CA ASN A 98 14.53 -5.46 -8.09
C ASN A 98 14.68 -5.73 -6.57
N PRO A 99 15.91 -5.93 -6.05
CA PRO A 99 16.12 -6.25 -4.64
C PRO A 99 15.51 -5.23 -3.66
N HIS A 100 15.48 -3.96 -4.03
CA HIS A 100 14.91 -2.90 -3.18
C HIS A 100 13.38 -2.99 -3.10
N GLN A 101 12.71 -3.27 -4.21
CA GLN A 101 11.26 -3.52 -4.25
C GLN A 101 10.89 -4.75 -3.43
N VAL A 102 11.69 -5.81 -3.55
CA VAL A 102 11.55 -7.03 -2.75
C VAL A 102 11.74 -6.74 -1.26
N ASP A 103 12.71 -5.90 -0.89
CA ASP A 103 12.94 -5.49 0.50
C ASP A 103 11.74 -4.70 1.08
N ALA A 104 11.16 -3.77 0.33
CA ALA A 104 9.97 -3.03 0.74
C ALA A 104 8.75 -3.95 0.98
N LEU A 105 8.52 -4.92 0.07
CA LEU A 105 7.48 -5.93 0.22
C LEU A 105 7.72 -6.83 1.44
N SER A 106 8.98 -7.26 1.64
CA SER A 106 9.38 -8.13 2.75
C SER A 106 9.28 -7.43 4.11
N GLY A 107 9.67 -6.17 4.18
CA GLY A 107 9.51 -5.33 5.38
C GLY A 107 8.03 -5.13 5.73
N THR A 108 7.18 -4.92 4.73
CA THR A 108 5.73 -4.83 4.93
C THR A 108 5.15 -6.16 5.43
N LEU A 109 5.54 -7.29 4.85
CA LEU A 109 5.12 -8.62 5.32
C LEU A 109 5.54 -8.85 6.78
N THR A 110 6.78 -8.51 7.13
CA THR A 110 7.30 -8.63 8.50
C THR A 110 6.44 -7.83 9.50
N ALA A 111 6.07 -6.60 9.12
CA ALA A 111 5.23 -5.76 9.95
C ALA A 111 3.80 -6.33 10.12
N LEU A 112 3.21 -6.87 9.05
CA LEU A 112 1.89 -7.51 9.10
C LEU A 112 1.89 -8.80 9.94
N LEU A 113 2.96 -9.60 9.86
CA LEU A 113 3.14 -10.80 10.69
C LEU A 113 3.24 -10.43 12.17
N ALA A 114 4.01 -9.39 12.50
CA ALA A 114 4.11 -8.88 13.86
C ALA A 114 2.75 -8.36 14.37
N ASP A 115 1.94 -7.75 13.50
CA ASP A 115 0.59 -7.32 13.86
C ASP A 115 -0.36 -8.48 14.15
N GLN A 116 -0.34 -9.53 13.33
CA GLN A 116 -1.14 -10.73 13.60
C GLN A 116 -0.78 -11.39 14.93
N GLN A 117 0.49 -11.35 15.33
CA GLN A 117 0.93 -11.87 16.62
C GLN A 117 0.43 -11.02 17.80
N ARG A 118 0.40 -9.68 17.66
CA ARG A 118 -0.16 -8.78 18.69
C ARG A 118 -1.67 -8.95 18.86
N ASN A 119 -2.38 -9.16 17.75
CA ASN A 119 -3.83 -9.30 17.70
C ASN A 119 -4.32 -10.74 17.89
N ALA A 120 -3.41 -11.69 18.14
CA ALA A 120 -3.78 -13.04 18.52
C ALA A 120 -4.31 -13.05 19.96
N PRO A 121 -5.37 -13.83 20.26
CA PRO A 121 -5.79 -14.03 21.65
C PRO A 121 -4.60 -14.56 22.46
N PRO A 122 -4.44 -14.16 23.74
CA PRO A 122 -3.30 -14.55 24.56
C PRO A 122 -3.22 -16.08 24.64
N SER A 123 -2.29 -16.67 23.89
CA SER A 123 -1.96 -18.08 23.99
C SER A 123 -1.28 -18.32 25.33
N SER A 124 -1.72 -19.32 26.09
CA SER A 124 -1.12 -19.69 27.37
C SER A 124 0.20 -20.45 27.21
N ASN A 125 0.77 -20.57 26.01
CA ASN A 125 2.07 -21.20 25.78
C ASN A 125 2.76 -20.59 24.57
N GLY A 126 3.73 -19.71 24.86
CA GLY A 126 4.66 -19.17 23.89
C GLY A 126 5.65 -18.29 24.62
N THR A 127 6.78 -18.86 25.03
CA THR A 127 7.92 -18.05 25.47
C THR A 127 8.32 -17.16 24.29
N PRO A 128 8.31 -15.82 24.42
CA PRO A 128 8.79 -14.97 23.35
C PRO A 128 10.27 -15.31 23.14
N VAL A 129 10.62 -15.76 21.93
CA VAL A 129 12.02 -15.75 21.50
C VAL A 129 12.35 -14.27 21.35
N ALA A 130 13.09 -13.73 22.32
CA ALA A 130 13.56 -12.35 22.30
C ALA A 130 14.45 -12.16 21.07
N ALA A 131 13.87 -11.63 19.98
CA ALA A 131 14.64 -10.92 18.99
C ALA A 131 15.12 -9.64 19.68
N ALA A 132 16.44 -9.55 19.86
CA ALA A 132 17.09 -8.38 20.45
C ALA A 132 16.63 -7.12 19.69
N ALA A 133 16.00 -6.20 20.41
CA ALA A 133 15.75 -4.86 19.92
C ALA A 133 17.10 -4.23 19.51
N PRO A 134 17.23 -3.63 18.32
CA PRO A 134 18.40 -2.81 18.03
C PRO A 134 18.40 -1.62 18.99
N GLU A 135 19.49 -1.45 19.73
CA GLU A 135 19.65 -0.31 20.63
C GLU A 135 19.61 1.02 19.87
N PRO A 136 19.04 2.09 20.48
CA PRO A 136 19.05 3.41 19.87
C PRO A 136 20.49 3.93 19.79
N VAL A 137 21.01 4.05 18.56
CA VAL A 137 22.27 4.74 18.30
C VAL A 137 22.08 6.24 18.52
N VAL A 138 22.64 6.73 19.63
CA VAL A 138 22.73 8.15 19.96
C VAL A 138 23.68 8.83 18.96
N ALA A 139 23.14 9.69 18.10
CA ALA A 139 23.92 10.52 17.20
C ALA A 139 24.71 11.57 17.99
N GLY A 140 26.04 11.47 17.95
CA GLY A 140 26.94 12.54 18.41
C GLY A 140 27.04 13.68 17.37
N PRO A 141 27.37 14.91 17.80
CA PRO A 141 27.30 16.08 16.93
C PRO A 141 28.48 16.12 15.95
N THR A 142 28.20 16.24 14.65
CA THR A 142 29.20 16.59 13.63
C THR A 142 28.93 18.01 13.11
N ASN A 143 29.79 18.94 13.52
CA ASN A 143 29.90 20.26 12.91
C ASN A 143 30.62 20.14 11.55
N GLY A 144 30.10 20.78 10.49
CA GLY A 144 30.91 20.98 9.28
C GLY A 144 30.21 21.46 8.00
N ALA A 145 29.67 22.69 8.01
CA ALA A 145 29.64 23.69 6.91
C ALA A 145 28.96 23.37 5.54
N PRO A 146 28.41 24.39 4.85
CA PRO A 146 27.41 24.21 3.79
C PRO A 146 28.04 23.91 2.43
N ALA A 147 27.43 23.00 1.67
CA ALA A 147 27.72 22.81 0.26
C ALA A 147 26.77 23.69 -0.57
N ALA A 148 27.37 24.50 -1.43
CA ALA A 148 26.71 25.47 -2.30
C ALA A 148 26.00 24.80 -3.48
N ASP A 149 24.91 25.42 -3.92
CA ASP A 149 24.18 25.12 -5.15
C ASP A 149 25.10 25.18 -6.39
N PRO A 150 25.05 24.21 -7.32
CA PRO A 150 25.54 24.43 -8.65
C PRO A 150 24.47 25.11 -9.51
N VAL A 151 24.75 26.38 -9.83
CA VAL A 151 24.18 27.09 -10.98
C VAL A 151 24.66 26.41 -12.25
N LEU A 152 23.75 26.06 -13.16
CA LEU A 152 24.06 25.71 -14.55
C LEU A 152 23.32 26.69 -15.47
N ASP A 153 24.07 27.66 -15.99
CA ASP A 153 23.68 28.47 -17.14
C ASP A 153 24.12 27.77 -18.44
N ASP A 154 23.13 27.57 -19.28
CA ASP A 154 23.01 27.89 -20.72
C ASP A 154 23.94 27.34 -21.83
N ASP A 155 23.26 27.22 -22.98
CA ASP A 155 23.71 27.16 -24.38
C ASP A 155 24.27 25.85 -24.96
N ALA A 156 23.41 25.17 -25.74
CA ALA A 156 23.78 24.71 -27.08
C ALA A 156 22.53 24.54 -27.97
N ASP A 157 22.43 25.45 -28.93
CA ASP A 157 21.54 25.43 -30.10
C ASP A 157 21.54 24.08 -30.84
N VAL A 158 20.35 23.58 -31.17
CA VAL A 158 20.14 22.75 -32.37
C VAL A 158 18.83 23.11 -33.05
N ASP A 159 18.97 23.76 -34.19
CA ASP A 159 17.93 24.03 -35.19
C ASP A 159 17.19 22.75 -35.60
N LEU A 160 15.86 22.75 -35.53
CA LEU A 160 15.02 21.81 -36.26
C LEU A 160 14.01 22.58 -37.09
N ASP A 161 14.33 22.63 -38.38
CA ASP A 161 13.52 23.20 -39.44
C ASP A 161 12.11 22.58 -39.50
N SER A 162 11.15 23.48 -39.65
CA SER A 162 9.77 23.24 -39.99
C SER A 162 9.62 22.88 -41.46
N ASP A 163 8.98 21.75 -41.77
CA ASP A 163 8.29 21.57 -43.05
C ASP A 163 6.87 21.10 -42.80
N VAL A 164 5.95 22.00 -43.14
CA VAL A 164 4.50 21.85 -43.19
C VAL A 164 4.14 21.35 -44.60
N ASP A 165 3.27 20.34 -44.68
CA ASP A 165 2.42 20.14 -45.87
C ASP A 165 1.01 19.72 -45.42
N PRO A 166 -0.05 20.46 -45.80
CA PRO A 166 -1.43 20.16 -45.43
C PRO A 166 -2.17 19.37 -46.53
N ASP A 167 -3.37 18.92 -46.16
CA ASP A 167 -4.47 18.44 -47.02
C ASP A 167 -4.52 16.93 -47.38
N ALA A 168 -5.52 16.26 -46.80
CA ALA A 168 -6.56 15.59 -47.59
C ALA A 168 -7.78 15.24 -46.72
N ASP A 169 -8.91 15.88 -47.01
CA ASP A 169 -10.26 15.50 -46.62
C ASP A 169 -10.62 14.06 -47.07
N SER A 170 -11.34 13.32 -46.23
CA SER A 170 -12.57 12.65 -46.69
C SER A 170 -13.50 12.30 -45.55
N ASP A 171 -14.73 12.76 -45.72
CA ASP A 171 -15.96 12.58 -44.96
C ASP A 171 -16.47 11.12 -44.91
N ASP A 172 -17.17 10.79 -43.82
CA ASP A 172 -18.53 10.23 -43.78
C ASP A 172 -18.78 9.02 -42.84
N SER A 173 -19.74 9.27 -41.93
CA SER A 173 -20.74 8.40 -41.29
C SER A 173 -20.39 6.98 -40.77
N ASP A 174 -20.66 6.72 -39.49
CA ASP A 174 -21.95 6.09 -39.09
C ASP A 174 -22.18 6.11 -37.57
N GLU A 175 -23.43 6.37 -37.17
CA GLU A 175 -23.96 6.35 -35.80
C GLU A 175 -23.99 4.92 -35.22
N THR A 176 -23.81 4.77 -33.90
CA THR A 176 -24.80 4.07 -33.05
C THR A 176 -24.49 4.14 -31.54
N ALA A 177 -25.56 4.42 -30.80
CA ALA A 177 -25.72 4.64 -29.37
C ALA A 177 -25.09 3.61 -28.41
N ALA A 178 -24.58 4.11 -27.27
CA ALA A 178 -24.83 3.50 -25.96
C ALA A 178 -24.70 4.56 -24.85
N GLU A 179 -25.74 4.67 -24.04
CA GLU A 179 -25.90 5.58 -22.90
C GLU A 179 -24.75 5.44 -21.90
N ALA A 180 -24.03 6.55 -21.64
CA ALA A 180 -23.10 6.67 -20.53
C ALA A 180 -23.62 7.75 -19.58
N GLU A 181 -23.71 7.37 -18.30
CA GLU A 181 -24.12 8.24 -17.20
C GLU A 181 -23.35 9.55 -17.21
N ALA A 182 -24.09 10.65 -17.05
CA ALA A 182 -23.52 11.98 -16.85
C ALA A 182 -22.78 12.02 -15.51
N ILE A 183 -21.47 11.76 -15.54
CA ILE A 183 -20.55 12.21 -14.50
C ILE A 183 -20.42 13.71 -14.69
N LEU A 184 -20.76 14.46 -13.65
CA LEU A 184 -20.55 15.91 -13.58
C LEU A 184 -19.04 16.17 -13.65
N GLU A 185 -18.52 16.43 -14.85
CA GLU A 185 -17.24 17.11 -15.05
C GLU A 185 -17.40 18.55 -14.57
N GLU A 186 -17.14 18.77 -13.28
CA GLU A 186 -16.88 20.10 -12.77
C GLU A 186 -15.42 20.41 -13.08
N ASP A 187 -15.20 21.41 -13.94
CA ASP A 187 -13.91 21.99 -14.30
C ASP A 187 -13.13 22.34 -13.02
N VAL A 188 -12.14 21.52 -12.66
CA VAL A 188 -11.24 21.82 -11.54
C VAL A 188 -9.91 22.30 -12.13
N ALA A 189 -9.55 23.55 -11.84
CA ALA A 189 -8.30 24.17 -12.27
C ALA A 189 -7.08 23.23 -12.17
N GLU A 190 -6.26 23.23 -13.22
CA GLU A 190 -5.32 22.15 -13.58
C GLU A 190 -4.00 22.10 -12.78
N ASP A 191 -3.62 23.10 -11.99
CA ASP A 191 -2.26 23.17 -11.43
C ASP A 191 -2.20 23.82 -10.03
N GLU A 192 -2.98 23.32 -9.07
CA GLU A 192 -2.76 23.67 -7.66
C GLU A 192 -2.21 22.46 -6.91
N GLU A 193 -1.08 22.65 -6.22
CA GLU A 193 -0.65 21.77 -5.14
C GLU A 193 -1.82 21.46 -4.20
N PRO A 194 -1.86 20.29 -3.53
CA PRO A 194 -2.96 19.98 -2.62
C PRO A 194 -3.20 21.15 -1.65
N LEU A 195 -4.37 21.78 -1.75
CA LEU A 195 -4.76 23.01 -1.03
C LEU A 195 -4.64 22.97 0.51
N ASP A 196 -4.29 21.82 1.10
CA ASP A 196 -4.06 21.65 2.52
C ASP A 196 -2.58 21.58 2.92
N TYR A 197 -1.66 21.63 1.96
CA TYR A 197 -0.22 21.73 2.16
C TYR A 197 0.27 23.08 1.64
N ASP A 198 0.61 23.98 2.57
CA ASP A 198 1.24 25.26 2.27
C ASP A 198 2.63 25.26 2.94
N ALA A 199 3.66 24.95 2.14
CA ALA A 199 5.04 24.91 2.60
C ALA A 199 5.53 26.26 3.14
N ALA A 200 4.96 27.38 2.67
CA ALA A 200 5.30 28.71 3.16
C ALA A 200 4.64 29.01 4.51
N ALA A 201 3.39 28.59 4.72
CA ALA A 201 2.73 28.68 6.02
C ALA A 201 3.40 27.80 7.09
N GLU A 202 3.96 26.66 6.69
CA GLU A 202 4.69 25.77 7.60
C GLU A 202 6.05 26.34 8.03
N LEU A 203 6.72 27.13 7.18
CA LEU A 203 7.94 27.87 7.55
C LEU A 203 7.70 29.00 8.57
N GLU A 204 6.48 29.53 8.64
CA GLU A 204 6.08 30.55 9.62
C GLU A 204 5.64 29.96 10.97
N LEU A 205 5.15 28.72 10.97
CA LEU A 205 4.89 27.94 12.19
C LEU A 205 6.24 27.44 12.73
N GLY A 206 6.89 28.24 13.58
CA GLY A 206 8.06 27.80 14.35
C GLY A 206 7.74 26.57 15.22
N GLU A 207 8.75 26.03 15.92
CA GLU A 207 8.65 24.92 16.88
C GLU A 207 7.69 25.26 18.05
N GLU A 208 6.39 25.37 17.79
CA GLU A 208 5.37 25.42 18.81
C GLU A 208 5.14 23.99 19.31
N ASP A 209 5.36 23.81 20.62
CA ASP A 209 5.23 22.58 21.39
C ASP A 209 3.93 21.85 21.04
N VAL A 210 4.01 20.91 20.10
CA VAL A 210 2.92 19.99 19.75
C VAL A 210 2.81 19.04 20.95
N GLY A 211 1.96 19.42 21.91
CA GLY A 211 1.69 18.61 23.09
C GLY A 211 1.42 17.15 22.71
N GLU A 212 1.80 16.22 23.60
CA GLU A 212 1.76 14.77 23.41
C GLU A 212 0.50 14.33 22.64
N ALA A 213 0.67 14.05 21.34
CA ALA A 213 -0.42 13.66 20.47
C ALA A 213 -1.07 12.39 21.07
N PRO A 214 -2.41 12.31 21.14
CA PRO A 214 -3.07 11.13 21.69
C PRO A 214 -2.56 9.86 20.98
N GLU A 215 -2.37 8.77 21.73
CA GLU A 215 -1.91 7.50 21.19
C GLU A 215 -2.72 7.15 19.93
N ASP A 216 -2.06 7.15 18.78
CA ASP A 216 -2.70 6.87 17.51
C ASP A 216 -2.96 5.36 17.40
N PRO A 217 -4.22 4.91 17.51
CA PRO A 217 -4.53 3.48 17.61
C PRO A 217 -4.19 2.73 16.33
N ASN A 218 -3.98 3.42 15.20
CA ASN A 218 -3.74 2.82 13.89
C ASN A 218 -2.31 3.04 13.38
N ALA A 219 -1.42 3.63 14.20
CA ALA A 219 -0.02 3.82 13.88
C ALA A 219 0.66 2.54 13.36
N HIS A 220 0.32 1.39 13.95
CA HIS A 220 0.86 0.08 13.58
C HIS A 220 0.46 -0.42 12.19
N LYS A 221 -0.50 0.23 11.52
CA LYS A 221 -0.98 -0.09 10.15
C LYS A 221 -0.40 0.83 9.08
N ARG A 222 0.50 1.74 9.45
CA ARG A 222 1.04 2.76 8.55
C ARG A 222 2.55 2.57 8.41
N PHE A 223 2.93 2.23 7.19
CA PHE A 223 4.27 1.84 6.81
C PHE A 223 4.81 2.83 5.78
N TRP A 224 6.12 2.97 5.68
CA TRP A 224 6.74 3.65 4.56
C TRP A 224 8.07 3.04 4.18
N PHE A 225 8.55 3.35 2.98
CA PHE A 225 9.90 3.06 2.54
C PHE A 225 10.44 4.18 1.67
N GLU A 226 11.76 4.33 1.71
CA GLU A 226 12.48 5.26 0.85
C GLU A 226 12.62 4.66 -0.54
N HIS A 227 12.25 5.41 -1.58
CA HIS A 227 12.38 4.96 -2.95
C HIS A 227 12.80 6.14 -3.83
N ALA A 228 13.98 6.04 -4.44
CA ALA A 228 14.50 7.10 -5.29
C ALA A 228 13.55 7.43 -6.46
N THR A 229 13.50 8.70 -6.86
CA THR A 229 12.78 9.14 -8.06
C THR A 229 13.38 8.46 -9.29
N GLY A 230 12.54 7.99 -10.21
CA GLY A 230 12.99 7.27 -11.41
C GLY A 230 13.45 5.81 -11.19
N ALA A 231 13.53 5.32 -9.94
CA ALA A 231 13.96 3.94 -9.67
C ALA A 231 12.85 2.88 -9.84
N GLY A 232 11.65 3.27 -10.30
CA GLY A 232 10.51 2.36 -10.49
C GLY A 232 9.54 2.29 -9.30
N LYS A 233 9.15 3.43 -8.70
CA LYS A 233 8.10 3.49 -7.66
C LYS A 233 6.81 2.82 -8.11
N THR A 234 6.41 3.02 -9.36
CA THR A 234 5.22 2.40 -9.95
C THR A 234 5.31 0.87 -9.95
N VAL A 235 6.49 0.31 -10.21
CA VAL A 235 6.76 -1.14 -10.15
C VAL A 235 6.66 -1.65 -8.71
N ALA A 236 7.16 -0.90 -7.73
CA ALA A 236 7.00 -1.22 -6.30
C ALA A 236 5.52 -1.24 -5.89
N ALA A 237 4.75 -0.21 -6.28
CA ALA A 237 3.31 -0.14 -6.05
C ALA A 237 2.57 -1.33 -6.67
N MET A 238 2.96 -1.72 -7.88
CA MET A 238 2.40 -2.89 -8.57
C MET A 238 2.76 -4.21 -7.90
N GLY A 239 3.89 -4.31 -7.20
CA GLY A 239 4.18 -5.47 -6.35
C GLY A 239 3.12 -5.66 -5.27
N PHE A 240 2.66 -4.57 -4.65
CA PHE A 240 1.55 -4.62 -3.70
C PHE A 240 0.20 -4.90 -4.39
N VAL A 241 -0.02 -4.38 -5.60
CA VAL A 241 -1.20 -4.72 -6.43
C VAL A 241 -1.23 -6.21 -6.74
N ASP A 242 -0.12 -6.81 -7.16
CA ASP A 242 -0.05 -8.25 -7.43
C ASP A 242 -0.31 -9.07 -6.17
N ALA A 243 0.26 -8.66 -5.04
CA ALA A 243 0.04 -9.31 -3.75
C ALA A 243 -1.45 -9.30 -3.35
N SER A 244 -2.17 -8.19 -3.50
CA SER A 244 -3.56 -8.12 -3.05
C SER A 244 -4.56 -8.59 -4.11
N ARG A 245 -4.93 -9.88 -4.16
CA ARG A 245 -5.88 -10.39 -5.19
C ARG A 245 -7.36 -10.13 -4.92
N THR A 246 -7.75 -9.98 -3.66
CA THR A 246 -9.16 -9.78 -3.27
C THR A 246 -9.40 -8.45 -2.57
N GLY A 247 -8.43 -7.97 -1.80
CA GLY A 247 -8.45 -6.63 -1.21
C GLY A 247 -8.23 -5.53 -2.25
N GLY A 248 -9.05 -4.47 -2.19
CA GLY A 248 -8.90 -3.32 -3.07
C GLY A 248 -7.70 -2.45 -2.69
N ILE A 249 -7.11 -1.78 -3.68
CA ILE A 249 -6.02 -0.82 -3.49
C ILE A 249 -6.44 0.55 -4.00
N LEU A 250 -6.27 1.56 -3.15
CA LEU A 250 -6.36 2.96 -3.53
C LEU A 250 -4.94 3.54 -3.60
N ILE A 251 -4.53 4.03 -4.76
CA ILE A 251 -3.25 4.72 -4.96
C ILE A 251 -3.53 6.22 -4.96
N LEU A 252 -2.88 6.95 -4.06
CA LEU A 252 -2.97 8.40 -3.92
C LEU A 252 -1.73 9.05 -4.50
N THR A 253 -1.94 10.02 -5.38
CA THR A 253 -0.87 10.86 -5.94
C THR A 253 -1.21 12.35 -5.78
N HIS A 254 -0.25 13.22 -6.03
CA HIS A 254 -0.38 14.67 -5.79
C HIS A 254 -0.81 15.46 -7.03
N ARG A 255 -0.82 14.86 -8.23
CA ARG A 255 -1.20 15.54 -9.48
C ARG A 255 -2.10 14.66 -10.36
N ARG A 256 -2.96 15.28 -11.17
CA ARG A 256 -3.86 14.56 -12.08
C ARG A 256 -3.14 13.86 -13.22
N ASN A 257 -2.14 14.49 -13.83
CA ASN A 257 -1.36 13.86 -14.89
C ASN A 257 -0.70 12.55 -14.42
N LEU A 258 -0.33 12.46 -13.14
CA LEU A 258 0.19 11.22 -12.54
C LEU A 258 -0.91 10.17 -12.38
N VAL A 259 -2.17 10.55 -12.13
CA VAL A 259 -3.31 9.61 -12.12
C VAL A 259 -3.43 8.93 -13.48
N ASP A 260 -3.40 9.70 -14.56
CA ASP A 260 -3.49 9.16 -15.92
C ASP A 260 -2.30 8.27 -16.27
N GLN A 261 -1.08 8.71 -15.93
CA GLN A 261 0.14 7.93 -16.12
C GLN A 261 0.08 6.59 -15.39
N PHE A 262 -0.27 6.58 -14.10
CA PHE A 262 -0.40 5.34 -13.32
C PHE A 262 -1.46 4.41 -13.91
N ASN A 263 -2.60 4.95 -14.34
CA ASN A 263 -3.65 4.16 -14.98
C ASN A 263 -3.19 3.53 -16.30
N GLU A 264 -2.44 4.27 -17.12
CA GLU A 264 -1.86 3.74 -18.36
C GLU A 264 -0.84 2.64 -18.08
N GLU A 265 0.06 2.83 -17.10
CA GLU A 265 1.02 1.81 -16.72
C GLU A 265 0.35 0.56 -16.16
N LEU A 266 -0.66 0.70 -15.28
CA LEU A 266 -1.45 -0.43 -14.75
C LEU A 266 -2.10 -1.23 -15.87
N ARG A 267 -2.71 -0.55 -16.85
CA ARG A 267 -3.36 -1.21 -17.98
C ARG A 267 -2.37 -1.93 -18.89
N THR A 268 -1.21 -1.32 -19.13
CA THR A 268 -0.16 -1.88 -20.01
C THR A 268 0.52 -3.09 -19.39
N ARG A 269 0.71 -3.07 -18.06
CA ARG A 269 1.39 -4.13 -17.31
C ARG A 269 0.49 -5.29 -16.86
N GLY A 270 -0.73 -5.37 -17.39
CA GLY A 270 -1.62 -6.52 -17.21
C GLY A 270 -2.68 -6.38 -16.11
N TYR A 271 -2.84 -5.21 -15.48
CA TYR A 271 -3.82 -4.99 -14.40
C TYR A 271 -5.13 -4.35 -14.88
N ARG A 272 -5.35 -4.23 -16.19
CA ARG A 272 -6.50 -3.54 -16.81
C ARG A 272 -7.85 -3.95 -16.19
N ASP A 273 -8.09 -5.24 -15.99
CA ASP A 273 -9.39 -5.75 -15.51
C ASP A 273 -9.70 -5.39 -14.05
N ARG A 274 -8.68 -4.94 -13.32
CA ARG A 274 -8.77 -4.51 -11.92
C ARG A 274 -8.93 -3.00 -11.78
N VAL A 275 -8.50 -2.22 -12.78
CA VAL A 275 -8.62 -0.76 -12.78
C VAL A 275 -10.10 -0.37 -12.74
N ARG A 276 -10.47 0.48 -11.78
CA ARG A 276 -11.83 0.98 -11.55
C ARG A 276 -11.79 2.47 -11.20
N GLY A 277 -12.84 3.18 -11.59
CA GLY A 277 -13.11 4.50 -11.03
C GLY A 277 -13.38 4.44 -9.52
N PRO A 278 -13.46 5.59 -8.84
CA PRO A 278 -13.47 5.61 -7.39
C PRO A 278 -14.71 4.97 -6.76
N MET A 279 -14.45 4.06 -5.83
CA MET A 279 -15.49 3.39 -5.06
C MET A 279 -15.85 4.14 -3.78
N LEU A 280 -17.15 4.41 -3.61
CA LEU A 280 -17.72 5.16 -2.49
C LEU A 280 -18.84 4.39 -1.80
N GLY A 281 -19.14 4.74 -0.55
CA GLY A 281 -20.20 4.15 0.26
C GLY A 281 -20.09 2.64 0.39
N ASP A 282 -21.18 1.94 0.09
CA ASP A 282 -21.29 0.48 0.23
C ASP A 282 -20.84 -0.29 -1.02
N GLN A 283 -20.25 0.37 -2.02
CA GLN A 283 -19.74 -0.31 -3.21
C GLN A 283 -18.66 -1.32 -2.81
N ASP A 284 -18.69 -2.52 -3.41
CA ASP A 284 -17.72 -3.56 -3.13
C ASP A 284 -17.37 -4.37 -4.37
N ALA A 285 -16.11 -4.83 -4.42
CA ALA A 285 -15.58 -5.68 -5.47
C ALA A 285 -14.50 -6.59 -4.87
N ALA A 286 -14.75 -7.90 -4.88
CA ALA A 286 -13.84 -8.88 -4.29
C ALA A 286 -12.76 -9.39 -5.25
N ASN A 287 -12.63 -8.77 -6.43
CA ASN A 287 -11.57 -9.04 -7.40
C ASN A 287 -10.35 -8.12 -7.22
N GLY A 288 -10.23 -7.47 -6.06
CA GLY A 288 -9.15 -6.53 -5.76
C GLY A 288 -9.16 -5.31 -6.69
N PRO A 289 -10.18 -4.45 -6.64
CA PRO A 289 -10.22 -3.24 -7.47
C PRO A 289 -9.00 -2.36 -7.20
N VAL A 290 -8.46 -1.74 -8.25
CA VAL A 290 -7.37 -0.77 -8.15
C VAL A 290 -7.89 0.56 -8.65
N THR A 291 -7.79 1.58 -7.81
CA THR A 291 -8.18 2.95 -8.13
C THR A 291 -7.00 3.86 -7.88
N VAL A 292 -6.79 4.80 -8.80
CA VAL A 292 -5.76 5.84 -8.67
C VAL A 292 -6.47 7.17 -8.60
N GLU A 293 -6.20 7.95 -7.56
CA GLU A 293 -6.83 9.26 -7.34
C GLU A 293 -5.86 10.25 -6.70
N THR A 294 -6.26 11.51 -6.62
CA THR A 294 -5.43 12.55 -5.97
C THR A 294 -5.67 12.62 -4.45
N TYR A 295 -4.68 13.14 -3.70
CA TYR A 295 -4.89 13.51 -2.29
C TYR A 295 -6.04 14.49 -2.10
N GLN A 296 -6.23 15.42 -3.03
CA GLN A 296 -7.34 16.38 -3.01
C GLN A 296 -8.70 15.67 -3.11
N TRP A 297 -8.82 14.67 -3.98
CA TRP A 297 -10.01 13.82 -4.06
C TRP A 297 -10.22 13.05 -2.76
N PHE A 298 -9.15 12.47 -2.21
CA PHE A 298 -9.19 11.69 -0.97
C PHE A 298 -9.76 12.49 0.21
N VAL A 299 -9.24 13.70 0.45
CA VAL A 299 -9.71 14.56 1.55
C VAL A 299 -11.16 14.99 1.36
N ARG A 300 -11.58 15.32 0.13
CA ARG A 300 -12.97 15.70 -0.18
C ARG A 300 -13.97 14.57 0.10
N ASN A 301 -13.54 13.32 -0.06
CA ASN A 301 -14.40 12.14 0.09
C ASN A 301 -14.17 11.41 1.42
N ALA A 302 -13.31 11.92 2.30
CA ALA A 302 -12.98 11.30 3.57
C ALA A 302 -14.25 10.98 4.38
N GLY A 303 -14.34 9.73 4.86
CA GLY A 303 -15.52 9.21 5.56
C GLY A 303 -16.61 8.59 4.66
N ASN A 304 -16.55 8.81 3.35
CA ASN A 304 -17.45 8.17 2.36
C ASN A 304 -16.73 7.19 1.42
N ILE A 305 -15.41 7.02 1.57
CA ILE A 305 -14.64 6.09 0.73
C ILE A 305 -15.00 4.65 1.08
N SER A 306 -15.20 3.82 0.05
CA SER A 306 -15.65 2.44 0.23
C SER A 306 -14.72 1.62 1.13
N SER A 307 -15.35 0.75 1.91
CA SER A 307 -14.66 -0.23 2.75
C SER A 307 -13.89 -1.30 1.97
N ALA A 308 -14.14 -1.44 0.65
CA ALA A 308 -13.52 -2.41 -0.24
C ALA A 308 -12.01 -2.23 -0.40
N TYR A 309 -11.51 -1.00 -0.21
CA TYR A 309 -10.07 -0.74 -0.15
C TYR A 309 -9.51 -1.23 1.18
N THR A 310 -8.55 -2.15 1.08
CA THR A 310 -7.84 -2.74 2.22
C THR A 310 -6.42 -2.22 2.33
N VAL A 311 -5.90 -1.62 1.26
CA VAL A 311 -4.58 -0.98 1.19
C VAL A 311 -4.73 0.40 0.55
N VAL A 312 -4.05 1.38 1.11
CA VAL A 312 -3.87 2.70 0.50
C VAL A 312 -2.38 2.92 0.28
N ILE A 313 -1.98 3.16 -0.96
CA ILE A 313 -0.60 3.50 -1.33
C ILE A 313 -0.53 5.01 -1.48
N CYS A 314 0.35 5.66 -0.72
CA CYS A 314 0.55 7.10 -0.73
C CYS A 314 1.85 7.40 -1.50
N ASP A 315 1.73 7.78 -2.78
CA ASP A 315 2.87 8.24 -3.57
C ASP A 315 3.26 9.67 -3.17
N GLU A 316 4.55 9.97 -3.20
CA GLU A 316 5.14 11.15 -2.56
C GLU A 316 4.54 11.39 -1.16
N ALA A 317 4.67 10.39 -0.28
CA ALA A 317 3.99 10.33 1.02
C ALA A 317 4.22 11.56 1.93
N HIS A 318 5.26 12.34 1.69
CA HIS A 318 5.49 13.61 2.37
C HIS A 318 4.39 14.66 2.09
N THR A 319 3.72 14.58 0.93
CA THR A 319 2.56 15.43 0.59
C THR A 319 1.34 15.14 1.47
N ALA A 320 1.27 13.95 2.09
CA ALA A 320 0.19 13.57 2.99
C ALA A 320 0.31 14.19 4.39
N LEU A 321 1.37 14.97 4.67
CA LEU A 321 1.64 15.57 5.98
C LEU A 321 0.79 16.83 6.28
N GLY A 322 0.04 17.32 5.30
CA GLY A 322 -0.97 18.37 5.49
C GLY A 322 -2.01 17.97 6.54
N GLU A 323 -2.52 18.96 7.30
CA GLU A 323 -3.36 18.71 8.48
C GLU A 323 -4.61 17.88 8.15
N LYS A 324 -5.32 18.22 7.06
CA LYS A 324 -6.56 17.54 6.67
C LYS A 324 -6.29 16.14 6.15
N THR A 325 -5.30 15.97 5.28
CA THR A 325 -4.90 14.66 4.75
C THR A 325 -4.43 13.72 5.87
N ALA A 326 -3.56 14.19 6.76
CA ALA A 326 -3.08 13.40 7.89
C ALA A 326 -4.23 13.02 8.83
N ALA A 327 -5.16 13.94 9.13
CA ALA A 327 -6.33 13.63 9.95
C ALA A 327 -7.25 12.59 9.28
N ALA A 328 -7.49 12.69 7.97
CA ALA A 328 -8.27 11.71 7.22
C ALA A 328 -7.64 10.32 7.24
N ILE A 329 -6.31 10.23 7.06
CA ILE A 329 -5.55 8.96 7.16
C ILE A 329 -5.66 8.36 8.56
N ARG A 330 -5.50 9.17 9.62
CA ARG A 330 -5.60 8.69 11.02
C ARG A 330 -7.01 8.17 11.36
N ASN A 331 -8.04 8.82 10.84
CA ASN A 331 -9.44 8.46 11.08
C ASN A 331 -9.89 7.21 10.32
N TRP A 332 -9.26 6.87 9.19
CA TRP A 332 -9.64 5.71 8.39
C TRP A 332 -8.93 4.44 8.87
N THR A 333 -9.55 3.75 9.82
CA THR A 333 -8.92 2.66 10.59
C THR A 333 -8.91 1.29 9.90
N GLY A 334 -9.63 1.18 8.77
CA GLY A 334 -9.86 -0.05 8.03
C GLY A 334 -8.63 -0.55 7.27
N PRO A 335 -8.12 0.22 6.29
CA PRO A 335 -6.99 -0.20 5.47
C PRO A 335 -5.65 -0.07 6.18
N ILE A 336 -4.63 -0.70 5.60
CA ILE A 336 -3.23 -0.34 5.86
C ILE A 336 -2.81 0.80 4.93
N PHE A 337 -1.88 1.65 5.37
CA PHE A 337 -1.31 2.71 4.54
C PHE A 337 0.16 2.44 4.28
N ILE A 338 0.58 2.62 3.03
CA ILE A 338 1.96 2.40 2.58
C ILE A 338 2.43 3.68 1.90
N GLY A 339 3.31 4.44 2.55
CA GLY A 339 3.94 5.62 2.01
C GLY A 339 5.18 5.29 1.18
N MET A 340 5.30 5.91 0.00
CA MET A 340 6.48 5.85 -0.85
C MET A 340 7.01 7.28 -1.01
N THR A 341 8.29 7.51 -0.69
CA THR A 341 8.90 8.84 -0.85
C THR A 341 10.38 8.71 -1.14
N ALA A 342 10.93 9.64 -1.93
CA ALA A 342 12.38 9.70 -2.14
C ALA A 342 13.09 10.42 -0.99
N THR A 343 12.37 11.28 -0.28
CA THR A 343 12.85 12.11 0.83
C THR A 343 12.05 11.79 2.08
N GLY A 344 12.71 11.31 3.14
CA GLY A 344 12.08 11.00 4.43
C GLY A 344 11.76 12.24 5.27
N ALA A 345 12.39 13.37 4.98
CA ALA A 345 12.26 14.63 5.71
C ALA A 345 11.91 15.79 4.78
N LEU A 346 10.91 16.59 5.18
CA LEU A 346 10.72 17.97 4.78
C LEU A 346 10.88 18.85 6.03
N ILE A 347 11.19 20.13 5.79
CA ILE A 347 11.87 21.08 6.68
C ILE A 347 11.29 21.18 8.13
N ALA A 348 10.04 20.80 8.39
CA ALA A 348 9.39 20.87 9.71
C ALA A 348 8.62 19.61 10.20
N ARG A 349 8.30 18.65 9.32
CA ARG A 349 7.61 17.40 9.65
C ARG A 349 8.28 16.22 8.98
N HIS A 350 8.47 15.14 9.73
CA HIS A 350 9.07 13.94 9.20
C HIS A 350 7.97 12.99 8.73
N VAL A 351 8.21 12.23 7.66
CA VAL A 351 7.22 11.25 7.17
C VAL A 351 6.78 10.26 8.27
N THR A 352 7.64 10.05 9.28
CA THR A 352 7.38 9.22 10.45
C THR A 352 6.27 9.73 11.37
N ASP A 353 5.92 11.02 11.32
CA ASP A 353 4.84 11.61 12.12
C ASP A 353 3.48 11.05 11.71
N LEU A 354 3.37 10.61 10.44
CA LEU A 354 2.20 9.95 9.90
C LEU A 354 2.44 8.46 9.65
N PHE A 355 3.61 8.07 9.16
CA PHE A 355 3.99 6.70 8.84
C PHE A 355 5.12 6.22 9.77
N PRO A 356 4.83 5.76 10.99
CA PRO A 356 5.85 5.55 12.02
C PRO A 356 6.77 4.35 11.73
N THR A 357 6.33 3.40 10.89
CA THR A 357 7.09 2.16 10.64
C THR A 357 7.80 2.23 9.30
N GLN A 358 9.12 2.38 9.31
CA GLN A 358 9.94 2.27 8.10
C GLN A 358 10.20 0.78 7.79
N THR A 359 9.81 0.34 6.59
CA THR A 359 9.90 -1.06 6.14
C THR A 359 11.15 -1.35 5.30
N SER A 360 11.73 -0.33 4.66
CA SER A 360 12.99 -0.42 3.92
C SER A 360 13.73 0.92 3.96
N ARG A 361 15.06 0.84 4.05
CA ARG A 361 16.00 1.96 3.97
C ARG A 361 16.87 1.76 2.73
N PHE A 362 16.65 2.57 1.71
CA PHE A 362 17.51 2.55 0.53
C PHE A 362 18.55 3.65 0.65
N ASP A 363 19.79 3.26 0.94
CA ASP A 363 20.91 4.20 0.87
C ASP A 363 21.25 4.47 -0.60
N LEU A 364 20.96 5.68 -1.07
CA LEU A 364 21.30 6.17 -2.42
C LEU A 364 22.78 5.95 -2.78
N ALA A 365 23.69 5.87 -1.79
CA ALA A 365 25.11 5.59 -2.04
C ALA A 365 25.38 4.15 -2.52
N GLN A 366 24.47 3.21 -2.28
CA GLN A 366 24.58 1.82 -2.72
C GLN A 366 24.09 1.62 -4.17
N ALA A 367 23.27 2.54 -4.70
CA ALA A 367 22.74 2.49 -6.06
C ALA A 367 23.76 2.87 -7.15
N ALA A 368 24.82 3.59 -6.76
CA ALA A 368 25.81 4.16 -7.67
C ALA A 368 27.06 3.26 -7.87
N ARG A 369 27.00 1.97 -7.51
CA ARG A 369 28.12 1.02 -7.65
C ARG A 369 27.89 -0.07 -8.66
#